data_AF-A0A662CD29-F1
#
_entry.id   AF-A0A662CD29-F1
#
_cell.length_a   1.000
_cell.length_b   1.000
_cell.length_c   1.000
_cell.angle_alpha   90.00
_cell.angle_beta   90.00
_cell.angle_gamma   90.00
#
_symmetry.space_group_name_H-M   'P 1'
#
loop_
_entity.id
_entity.type
_entity.pdbx_description
1 polymer ?
#
loop_
_entity_poly.entity_id
_entity_poly.type
_entity_poly.pdbx_seq_one_letter_code
_entity_poly.pdbx_strand_id
1 'polypeptide(L)'
;VLNGLDVNPQDFIPLSDIKKHGTRIFEKDRKPIFVTCGARGIVSIDASGITEIPGIQLLKKLDTVDAGDTTISALALCLASGTDIEDVIHEAEILGYADLFEGGIQGSVGDINKYSKKLVIEKIIKENKLTGNELVVFGDGPIEIKECLKSNGIAIGIASDEVRRYGLNQEKRSRLIRSGAQILIPDFSQTNRLLKLLFNL
;
A
#
# COMPACT_ATOMS: atom_id res chain seq x y z
N VAL A 1 11.72 22.87 22.82
CA VAL A 1 10.43 23.43 22.34
C VAL A 1 10.02 22.94 20.94
N LEU A 2 9.06 22.02 20.85
CA LEU A 2 8.36 21.61 19.62
C LEU A 2 6.92 22.15 19.69
N ASN A 3 6.47 22.93 18.70
CA ASN A 3 5.11 23.54 18.70
C ASN A 3 4.73 24.28 20.00
N GLY A 4 5.69 24.98 20.63
CA GLY A 4 5.47 25.71 21.88
C GLY A 4 5.41 24.83 23.14
N LEU A 5 5.62 23.52 23.02
CA LEU A 5 5.76 22.60 24.14
C LEU A 5 7.23 22.29 24.38
N ASP A 6 7.65 22.33 25.64
CA ASP A 6 8.99 21.86 25.99
C ASP A 6 8.95 20.35 26.19
N VAL A 7 9.64 19.64 25.30
CA VAL A 7 9.63 18.17 25.22
C VAL A 7 11.06 17.68 25.03
N ASN A 8 11.43 16.67 25.81
CA ASN A 8 12.69 15.96 25.74
C ASN A 8 12.54 14.68 24.90
N PRO A 9 13.62 14.22 24.23
CA PRO A 9 13.58 12.98 23.44
C PRO A 9 13.21 11.71 24.24
N GLN A 10 13.33 11.75 25.57
CA GLN A 10 12.96 10.64 26.44
C GLN A 10 11.54 10.76 27.02
N ASP A 11 10.82 11.83 26.70
CA ASP A 11 9.48 12.03 27.25
C ASP A 11 8.51 11.00 26.67
N PHE A 12 7.75 10.37 27.57
CA PHE A 12 6.66 9.49 27.18
C PHE A 12 5.46 10.32 26.77
N ILE A 13 5.06 10.24 25.48
CA ILE A 13 3.86 10.91 24.98
C ILE A 13 2.64 10.00 25.15
N PRO A 14 1.62 10.40 25.96
CA PRO A 14 0.37 9.66 26.12
C PRO A 14 -0.46 9.63 24.84
N LEU A 15 -1.23 8.55 24.64
CA LEU A 15 -2.19 8.45 23.51
C LEU A 15 -3.23 9.57 23.52
N SER A 16 -3.62 10.07 24.70
CA SER A 16 -4.53 11.20 24.85
C SER A 16 -3.97 12.49 24.22
N ASP A 17 -2.66 12.72 24.34
CA ASP A 17 -2.02 13.88 23.76
C ASP A 17 -1.87 13.73 22.25
N ILE A 18 -1.55 12.52 21.77
CA ILE A 18 -1.52 12.20 20.32
C ILE A 18 -2.89 12.52 19.69
N LYS A 19 -3.98 12.04 20.30
CA LYS A 19 -5.35 12.31 19.83
C LYS A 19 -5.64 13.81 19.83
N LYS A 20 -5.41 14.49 20.96
CA LYS A 20 -5.65 15.94 21.11
C LYS A 20 -4.89 16.77 20.07
N HIS A 21 -3.62 16.47 19.84
CA HIS A 21 -2.80 17.20 18.88
C HIS A 21 -3.15 16.85 17.44
N GLY A 22 -3.35 15.57 17.14
CA GLY A 22 -3.76 15.11 15.82
C GLY A 22 -5.13 15.65 15.39
N THR A 23 -6.10 15.75 16.30
CA THR A 23 -7.40 16.38 16.03
C THR A 23 -7.25 17.85 15.66
N ARG A 24 -6.41 18.61 16.38
CA ARG A 24 -6.16 20.03 16.02
C ARG A 24 -5.53 20.19 14.64
N ILE A 25 -4.63 19.27 14.26
CA ILE A 25 -4.01 19.28 12.93
C ILE A 25 -5.06 18.95 11.86
N PHE A 26 -5.89 17.91 12.10
CA PHE A 26 -7.00 17.57 11.21
C PHE A 26 -8.01 18.72 11.04
N GLU A 27 -8.39 19.40 12.13
CA GLU A 27 -9.32 20.54 12.09
C GLU A 27 -8.79 21.69 11.24
N LYS A 28 -7.48 21.94 11.34
CA LYS A 28 -6.79 23.02 10.62
C LYS A 28 -6.61 22.69 9.13
N ASP A 29 -6.08 21.50 8.84
CA ASP A 29 -5.57 21.16 7.50
C ASP A 29 -6.57 20.30 6.71
N ARG A 30 -7.58 19.71 7.38
CA ARG A 30 -8.62 18.85 6.81
C ARG A 30 -8.09 17.65 6.03
N LYS A 31 -6.92 17.15 6.41
CA LYS A 31 -6.28 15.95 5.85
C LYS A 31 -6.20 14.84 6.89
N PRO A 32 -6.43 13.57 6.52
CA PRO A 32 -6.27 12.43 7.41
C PRO A 32 -4.88 12.42 8.08
N ILE A 33 -4.84 12.05 9.36
CA ILE A 33 -3.62 11.97 10.16
C ILE A 33 -3.45 10.55 10.68
N PHE A 34 -2.28 9.98 10.44
CA PHE A 34 -1.88 8.66 10.94
C PHE A 34 -0.64 8.80 11.83
N VAL A 35 -0.70 8.23 13.03
CA VAL A 35 0.40 8.27 14.01
C VAL A 35 0.75 6.85 14.43
N THR A 36 1.96 6.42 14.05
CA THR A 36 2.53 5.15 14.53
C THR A 36 2.95 5.30 15.99
N CYS A 37 2.47 4.41 16.85
CA CYS A 37 2.66 4.46 18.30
C CYS A 37 3.50 3.28 18.83
N GLY A 38 4.30 2.66 17.95
CA GLY A 38 5.10 1.47 18.24
C GLY A 38 4.22 0.29 18.66
N ALA A 39 4.57 -0.37 19.78
CA ALA A 39 3.80 -1.49 20.32
C ALA A 39 2.34 -1.14 20.69
N ARG A 40 2.00 0.15 20.80
CA ARG A 40 0.63 0.62 21.06
C ARG A 40 -0.25 0.65 19.80
N GLY A 41 0.32 0.38 18.62
CA GLY A 41 -0.41 0.34 17.36
C GLY A 41 -0.41 1.67 16.60
N ILE A 42 -1.51 1.98 15.92
CA ILE A 42 -1.68 3.18 15.09
C ILE A 42 -2.92 3.95 15.54
N VAL A 43 -2.81 5.28 15.57
CA VAL A 43 -3.96 6.18 15.70
C VAL A 43 -4.23 6.82 14.35
N SER A 44 -5.46 6.70 13.85
CA SER A 44 -5.97 7.37 12.65
C SER A 44 -7.00 8.44 13.04
N ILE A 45 -6.96 9.59 12.37
CA ILE A 45 -7.87 10.72 12.58
C ILE A 45 -8.32 11.25 11.23
N ASP A 46 -9.62 11.19 10.98
CA ASP A 46 -10.24 11.60 9.73
C ASP A 46 -11.66 12.19 9.96
N ALA A 47 -12.45 12.34 8.89
CA ALA A 47 -13.81 12.89 8.96
C ALA A 47 -14.81 12.00 9.71
N SER A 48 -14.54 10.70 9.85
CA SER A 48 -15.33 9.73 10.62
C SER A 48 -15.00 9.76 12.11
N GLY A 49 -13.84 10.32 12.49
CA GLY A 49 -13.43 10.50 13.88
C GLY A 49 -12.04 9.96 14.15
N ILE A 50 -11.84 9.42 15.36
CA ILE A 50 -10.56 8.88 15.81
C ILE A 50 -10.69 7.36 15.90
N THR A 51 -9.80 6.64 15.23
CA THR A 51 -9.72 5.18 15.27
C THR A 51 -8.38 4.72 15.83
N GLU A 52 -8.41 3.79 16.78
CA GLU A 52 -7.23 3.14 17.33
C GLU A 52 -7.14 1.72 16.82
N ILE A 53 -6.04 1.42 16.13
CA ILE A 53 -5.73 0.08 15.66
C ILE A 53 -4.67 -0.46 16.61
N PRO A 54 -5.01 -1.45 17.47
CA PRO A 54 -4.09 -1.95 18.48
C PRO A 54 -2.88 -2.62 17.83
N GLY A 55 -1.71 -2.45 18.45
CA GLY A 55 -0.49 -3.12 18.02
C GLY A 55 -0.58 -4.63 18.24
N ILE A 56 -0.12 -5.42 17.28
CA ILE A 56 -0.01 -6.87 17.45
C ILE A 56 1.22 -7.15 18.31
N GLN A 57 1.00 -7.71 19.49
CA GLN A 57 2.09 -8.01 20.43
C GLN A 57 2.68 -9.39 20.10
N LEU A 58 3.89 -9.40 19.53
CA LEU A 58 4.61 -10.64 19.24
C LEU A 58 5.52 -11.00 20.44
N LEU A 59 5.45 -12.26 20.87
CA LEU A 59 6.13 -12.77 22.07
C LEU A 59 7.66 -12.87 21.95
N LYS A 60 8.23 -12.63 20.76
CA LYS A 60 9.68 -12.62 20.53
C LYS A 60 10.22 -11.20 20.53
N LYS A 61 11.49 -11.04 20.91
CA LYS A 61 12.20 -9.77 20.88
C LYS A 61 12.22 -9.24 19.44
N LEU A 62 11.47 -8.18 19.19
CA LEU A 62 11.39 -7.50 17.90
C LEU A 62 12.46 -6.42 17.83
N ASP A 63 13.09 -6.31 16.66
CA ASP A 63 13.81 -5.10 16.27
C ASP A 63 12.76 -4.10 15.75
N THR A 64 12.66 -2.92 16.37
CA THR A 64 11.54 -1.98 16.12
C THR A 64 11.87 -0.89 15.11
N VAL A 65 13.08 -0.89 14.55
CA VAL A 65 13.39 -0.08 13.37
C VAL A 65 12.62 -0.65 12.18
N ASP A 66 12.09 0.19 11.28
CA ASP A 66 11.29 -0.14 10.07
C ASP A 66 9.76 -0.33 10.23
N ALA A 67 9.20 -0.31 11.44
CA ALA A 67 7.74 -0.38 11.63
C ALA A 67 7.00 0.89 11.10
N GLY A 68 7.68 2.04 11.16
CA GLY A 68 7.20 3.29 10.58
C GLY A 68 7.13 3.23 9.05
N ASP A 69 8.22 2.78 8.44
CA ASP A 69 8.41 2.64 6.99
C ASP A 69 7.40 1.65 6.41
N THR A 70 7.19 0.51 7.06
CA THR A 70 6.15 -0.47 6.68
C THR A 70 4.74 0.13 6.73
N THR A 71 4.46 0.96 7.72
CA THR A 71 3.15 1.64 7.85
C THR A 71 2.96 2.67 6.74
N ILE A 72 4.00 3.45 6.43
CA ILE A 72 3.99 4.44 5.35
C ILE A 72 3.82 3.76 3.98
N SER A 73 4.52 2.65 3.74
CA SER A 73 4.36 1.86 2.50
C SER A 73 2.97 1.23 2.38
N ALA A 74 2.34 0.84 3.49
CA ALA A 74 0.96 0.34 3.50
C ALA A 74 -0.08 1.45 3.28
N LEU A 75 0.20 2.68 3.70
CA LEU A 75 -0.60 3.88 3.42
C LEU A 75 -0.45 4.34 1.96
N ALA A 76 0.73 4.19 1.37
CA ALA A 76 1.03 4.59 -0.02
C ALA A 76 0.55 3.56 -1.06
N LEU A 77 -0.71 3.13 -1.00
CA LEU A 77 -1.31 2.32 -2.06
C LEU A 77 -1.48 3.18 -3.32
N CYS A 78 -0.92 2.71 -4.43
CA CYS A 78 -1.11 3.31 -5.75
C CYS A 78 -1.86 2.33 -6.66
N LEU A 79 -2.87 2.82 -7.38
CA LEU A 79 -3.54 2.07 -8.44
C LEU A 79 -2.97 2.49 -9.79
N ALA A 80 -2.46 1.55 -10.59
CA ALA A 80 -1.97 1.81 -11.94
C ALA A 80 -2.75 0.97 -12.96
N SER A 81 -3.48 1.62 -13.86
CA SER A 81 -4.22 0.96 -14.93
C SER A 81 -3.76 1.38 -16.33
N GLY A 82 -4.06 0.55 -17.31
CA GLY A 82 -3.91 0.89 -18.73
C GLY A 82 -5.14 1.56 -19.35
N THR A 83 -6.25 1.66 -18.62
CA THR A 83 -7.48 2.37 -19.02
C THR A 83 -7.35 3.86 -18.73
N ASP A 84 -8.26 4.68 -19.29
CA ASP A 84 -8.23 6.13 -19.08
C ASP A 84 -8.34 6.48 -17.60
N ILE A 85 -7.56 7.46 -17.14
CA ILE A 85 -7.52 7.84 -15.71
C ILE A 85 -8.91 8.21 -15.17
N GLU A 86 -9.77 8.83 -15.97
CA GLU A 86 -11.14 9.16 -15.56
C GLU A 86 -11.97 7.90 -15.33
N ASP A 87 -11.85 6.90 -16.22
CA ASP A 87 -12.53 5.60 -16.07
C ASP A 87 -12.05 4.87 -14.82
N VAL A 88 -10.74 4.88 -14.54
CA VAL A 88 -10.16 4.18 -13.38
C VAL A 88 -10.63 4.80 -12.06
N ILE A 89 -10.64 6.13 -12.00
CA ILE A 89 -11.16 6.85 -10.82
C ILE A 89 -12.64 6.53 -10.64
N HIS A 90 -13.42 6.63 -11.72
CA HIS A 90 -14.85 6.36 -11.68
C HIS A 90 -15.18 4.92 -11.26
N GLU A 91 -14.47 3.92 -11.79
CA GLU A 91 -14.60 2.52 -11.39
C GLU A 91 -14.28 2.33 -9.90
N ALA A 92 -13.18 2.92 -9.42
CA ALA A 92 -12.77 2.82 -8.02
C ALA A 92 -13.75 3.50 -7.06
N GLU A 93 -14.36 4.63 -7.47
CA GLU A 93 -15.41 5.32 -6.73
C GLU A 93 -16.69 4.48 -6.66
N ILE A 94 -17.14 3.93 -7.80
CA ILE A 94 -18.32 3.05 -7.86
C ILE A 94 -18.14 1.81 -6.98
N LEU A 95 -16.94 1.23 -6.97
CA LEU A 95 -16.63 0.04 -6.19
C LEU A 95 -16.33 0.37 -4.71
N GLY A 96 -16.28 1.65 -4.34
CA GLY A 96 -16.20 2.13 -2.96
C GLY A 96 -14.83 2.00 -2.31
N TYR A 97 -13.76 1.97 -3.10
CA TYR A 97 -12.39 1.80 -2.58
C TYR A 97 -11.41 2.87 -3.05
N ALA A 98 -11.87 3.89 -3.79
CA ALA A 98 -11.00 4.97 -4.29
C ALA A 98 -10.15 5.62 -3.17
N ASP A 99 -10.77 5.84 -2.01
CA ASP A 99 -10.13 6.47 -0.84
C ASP A 99 -9.00 5.63 -0.22
N LEU A 100 -8.85 4.35 -0.60
CA LEU A 100 -7.74 3.51 -0.14
C LEU A 100 -6.43 3.84 -0.86
N PHE A 101 -6.47 4.50 -2.02
CA PHE A 101 -5.30 4.76 -2.86
C PHE A 101 -4.68 6.13 -2.59
N GLU A 102 -4.20 6.36 -1.36
CA GLU A 102 -3.61 7.65 -0.95
C GLU A 102 -2.31 7.99 -1.70
N GLY A 103 -1.60 6.98 -2.25
CA GLY A 103 -0.46 7.17 -3.14
C GLY A 103 -0.85 7.61 -4.56
N GLY A 104 -2.15 7.63 -4.85
CA GLY A 104 -2.75 8.12 -6.08
C GLY A 104 -3.28 7.02 -7.00
N ILE A 105 -4.30 7.38 -7.78
CA ILE A 105 -4.83 6.58 -8.89
C ILE A 105 -4.24 7.11 -10.19
N GLN A 106 -3.59 6.26 -10.96
CA GLN A 106 -2.99 6.58 -12.25
C GLN A 106 -3.56 5.69 -13.36
N GLY A 107 -3.94 6.31 -14.48
CA GLY A 107 -4.39 5.65 -15.70
C GLY A 107 -3.66 6.19 -16.94
N SER A 108 -4.03 5.68 -18.11
CA SER A 108 -3.61 6.24 -19.39
C SER A 108 -4.25 7.62 -19.60
N VAL A 109 -3.56 8.54 -20.26
CA VAL A 109 -4.08 9.86 -20.62
C VAL A 109 -3.93 10.05 -22.12
N GLY A 110 -4.94 9.65 -22.90
CA GLY A 110 -5.16 9.97 -24.33
C GLY A 110 -4.02 9.71 -25.36
N ASP A 111 -2.81 9.39 -24.93
CA ASP A 111 -1.60 9.29 -25.72
C ASP A 111 -0.82 8.05 -25.27
N ILE A 112 -1.08 6.95 -25.99
CA ILE A 112 -0.57 5.59 -25.74
C ILE A 112 0.96 5.58 -25.65
N ASN A 113 1.65 6.55 -26.26
CA ASN A 113 3.12 6.66 -26.24
C ASN A 113 3.67 7.38 -24.99
N LYS A 114 2.88 8.25 -24.33
CA LYS A 114 3.30 8.99 -23.13
C LYS A 114 2.95 8.31 -21.82
N TYR A 115 1.88 7.52 -21.80
CA TYR A 115 1.38 6.86 -20.57
C TYR A 115 1.08 5.38 -20.82
N SER A 116 2.13 4.63 -21.17
CA SER A 116 2.05 3.17 -21.12
C SER A 116 2.05 2.71 -19.65
N LYS A 117 1.34 1.61 -19.35
CA LYS A 117 1.31 0.99 -18.01
C LYS A 117 2.72 0.82 -17.41
N LYS A 118 3.70 0.53 -18.25
CA LYS A 118 5.12 0.50 -17.90
C LYS A 118 5.61 1.83 -17.32
N LEU A 119 5.41 2.94 -18.05
CA LEU A 119 5.88 4.27 -17.65
C LEU A 119 5.22 4.73 -16.35
N VAL A 120 3.94 4.39 -16.14
CA VAL A 120 3.22 4.69 -14.90
C VAL A 120 3.87 3.99 -13.71
N ILE A 121 4.15 2.69 -13.83
CA ILE A 121 4.80 1.91 -12.76
C ILE A 121 6.22 2.42 -12.50
N GLU A 122 7.01 2.65 -13.56
CA GLU A 122 8.37 3.22 -13.44
C GLU A 122 8.34 4.60 -12.75
N LYS A 123 7.34 5.44 -13.06
CA LYS A 123 7.14 6.75 -12.44
C LYS A 123 6.81 6.63 -10.96
N ILE A 124 5.83 5.81 -10.59
CA ILE A 124 5.42 5.59 -9.19
C ILE A 124 6.62 5.11 -8.36
N ILE A 125 7.35 4.11 -8.85
CA ILE A 125 8.50 3.56 -8.12
C ILE A 125 9.59 4.63 -7.95
N LYS A 126 9.90 5.39 -9.01
CA LYS A 126 10.95 6.41 -8.99
C LYS A 126 10.60 7.61 -8.12
N GLU A 127 9.37 8.11 -8.20
CA GLU A 127 8.91 9.28 -7.43
C GLU A 127 8.87 8.97 -5.93
N ASN A 128 8.46 7.75 -5.57
CA ASN A 128 8.41 7.29 -4.18
C ASN A 128 9.74 6.68 -3.70
N LYS A 129 10.76 6.60 -4.57
CA LYS A 129 12.09 6.03 -4.27
C LYS A 129 12.03 4.60 -3.70
N LEU A 130 11.05 3.81 -4.13
CA LEU A 130 10.82 2.47 -3.60
C LEU A 130 11.85 1.48 -4.15
N THR A 131 12.49 0.69 -3.28
CA THR A 131 13.47 -0.32 -3.71
C THR A 131 13.38 -1.58 -2.87
N GLY A 132 13.76 -2.72 -3.45
CA GLY A 132 13.91 -3.95 -2.66
C GLY A 132 12.62 -4.39 -1.97
N ASN A 133 12.74 -4.82 -0.72
CA ASN A 133 11.64 -5.39 0.07
C ASN A 133 10.56 -4.36 0.47
N GLU A 134 10.78 -3.08 0.23
CA GLU A 134 9.82 -2.01 0.51
C GLU A 134 8.73 -1.90 -0.57
N LEU A 135 8.92 -2.59 -1.71
CA LEU A 135 8.01 -2.59 -2.86
C LEU A 135 7.38 -3.97 -3.06
N VAL A 136 6.06 -4.03 -3.00
CA VAL A 136 5.27 -5.18 -3.46
C VAL A 136 4.42 -4.74 -4.65
N VAL A 137 4.45 -5.49 -5.74
CA VAL A 137 3.58 -5.23 -6.90
C VAL A 137 2.68 -6.44 -7.13
N PHE A 138 1.38 -6.16 -7.18
CA PHE A 138 0.35 -7.10 -7.57
C PHE A 138 -0.02 -6.87 -9.04
N GLY A 139 0.09 -7.90 -9.87
CA GLY A 139 -0.22 -7.77 -11.30
C GLY A 139 -0.62 -9.08 -11.96
N ASP A 140 -1.50 -9.00 -12.95
CA ASP A 140 -1.98 -10.15 -13.72
C ASP A 140 -1.31 -10.25 -15.12
N GLY A 141 -0.48 -9.26 -15.43
CA GLY A 141 0.26 -9.10 -16.67
C GLY A 141 1.79 -9.19 -16.51
N PRO A 142 2.52 -9.35 -17.64
CA PRO A 142 3.98 -9.44 -17.63
C PRO A 142 4.68 -8.10 -17.39
N ILE A 143 4.00 -6.96 -17.62
CA ILE A 143 4.61 -5.63 -17.52
C ILE A 143 4.87 -5.31 -16.05
N GLU A 144 3.84 -5.46 -15.23
CA GLU A 144 3.84 -5.21 -13.79
C GLU A 144 4.92 -6.03 -13.08
N ILE A 145 4.97 -7.33 -13.39
CA ILE A 145 5.96 -8.24 -12.84
C ILE A 145 7.38 -7.81 -13.20
N LYS A 146 7.63 -7.51 -14.48
CA LYS A 146 8.97 -7.13 -14.93
C LYS A 146 9.44 -5.80 -14.38
N GLU A 147 8.57 -4.79 -14.30
CA GLU A 147 8.93 -3.48 -13.75
C GLU A 147 9.20 -3.58 -12.24
N CYS A 148 8.44 -4.39 -11.50
CA CYS A 148 8.73 -4.67 -10.09
C CYS A 148 10.12 -5.29 -9.91
N LEU A 149 10.45 -6.31 -10.70
CA LEU A 149 11.72 -7.02 -10.62
C LEU A 149 12.93 -6.13 -10.95
N LYS A 150 12.78 -5.17 -11.88
CA LYS A 150 13.86 -4.20 -12.17
C LYS A 150 14.24 -3.35 -10.96
N SER A 151 13.29 -3.13 -10.05
CA SER A 151 13.49 -2.37 -8.81
C SER A 151 13.78 -3.27 -7.61
N ASN A 152 14.09 -4.56 -7.86
CA ASN A 152 14.29 -5.61 -6.86
C ASN A 152 13.10 -5.83 -5.90
N GLY A 153 11.89 -5.47 -6.34
CA GLY A 153 10.67 -5.63 -5.56
C GLY A 153 10.17 -7.08 -5.45
N ILE A 154 9.09 -7.25 -4.69
CA ILE A 154 8.35 -8.50 -4.56
C ILE A 154 7.16 -8.49 -5.54
N ALA A 155 7.29 -9.25 -6.62
CA ALA A 155 6.28 -9.39 -7.65
C ALA A 155 5.33 -10.56 -7.35
N ILE A 156 4.05 -10.23 -7.14
CA ILE A 156 2.97 -11.19 -6.89
C ILE A 156 2.06 -11.22 -8.11
N GLY A 157 2.04 -12.37 -8.78
CA GLY A 157 1.18 -12.62 -9.93
C GLY A 157 -0.24 -13.02 -9.54
N ILE A 158 -1.24 -12.34 -10.08
CA ILE A 158 -2.65 -12.71 -9.93
C ILE A 158 -3.08 -13.53 -11.15
N ALA A 159 -3.22 -14.84 -10.96
CA ALA A 159 -3.55 -15.79 -12.02
C ALA A 159 -5.03 -16.21 -11.99
N SER A 160 -5.94 -15.25 -11.80
CA SER A 160 -7.39 -15.51 -11.70
C SER A 160 -7.97 -16.08 -12.99
N ASP A 161 -8.90 -17.03 -12.85
CA ASP A 161 -9.81 -17.45 -13.92
C ASP A 161 -11.01 -16.51 -13.97
N GLU A 162 -10.92 -15.49 -14.81
CA GLU A 162 -11.95 -14.46 -14.99
C GLU A 162 -13.24 -15.01 -15.62
N VAL A 163 -13.14 -16.05 -16.44
CA VAL A 163 -14.30 -16.65 -17.11
C VAL A 163 -15.14 -17.42 -16.08
N ARG A 164 -14.48 -18.23 -15.26
CA ARG A 164 -15.14 -18.97 -14.17
C ARG A 164 -15.43 -18.09 -12.95
N ARG A 165 -14.72 -16.96 -12.82
CA ARG A 165 -14.76 -16.00 -11.71
C ARG A 165 -14.24 -16.54 -10.37
N TYR A 166 -13.53 -17.66 -10.40
CA TYR A 166 -12.85 -18.23 -9.24
C TYR A 166 -11.74 -19.18 -9.67
N GLY A 167 -10.73 -19.31 -8.82
CA GLY A 167 -9.66 -20.28 -9.03
C GLY A 167 -8.60 -19.81 -10.02
N LEU A 168 -7.79 -20.76 -10.49
CA LEU A 168 -6.52 -20.50 -11.15
C LEU A 168 -6.61 -20.73 -12.66
N ASN A 169 -6.30 -19.71 -13.45
CA ASN A 169 -6.08 -19.84 -14.89
C ASN A 169 -4.65 -20.32 -15.18
N GLN A 170 -4.53 -21.51 -15.78
CA GLN A 170 -3.23 -22.16 -16.01
C GLN A 170 -2.36 -21.45 -17.06
N GLU A 171 -2.95 -20.86 -18.08
CA GLU A 171 -2.22 -20.11 -19.11
C GLU A 171 -1.66 -18.81 -18.53
N LYS A 172 -2.50 -18.06 -17.79
CA LYS A 172 -2.10 -16.84 -17.09
C LYS A 172 -1.01 -17.13 -16.06
N ARG A 173 -1.16 -18.21 -15.27
CA ARG A 173 -0.12 -18.69 -14.36
C ARG A 173 1.20 -18.92 -15.08
N SER A 174 1.19 -19.67 -16.19
CA SER A 174 2.40 -19.99 -16.96
C SER A 174 3.06 -18.72 -17.51
N ARG A 175 2.27 -17.74 -17.95
CA ARG A 175 2.76 -16.44 -18.44
C ARG A 175 3.44 -15.63 -17.32
N LEU A 176 2.85 -15.60 -16.13
CA LEU A 176 3.39 -14.86 -14.99
C LEU A 176 4.67 -15.51 -14.44
N ILE A 177 4.74 -16.85 -14.40
CA ILE A 177 5.98 -17.58 -14.08
C ILE A 177 7.11 -17.18 -15.04
N ARG A 178 6.85 -17.21 -16.35
CA ARG A 178 7.84 -16.79 -17.36
C ARG A 178 8.24 -15.31 -17.25
N SER A 179 7.42 -14.49 -16.60
CA SER A 179 7.71 -13.08 -16.37
C SER A 179 8.53 -12.84 -15.11
N GLY A 180 8.71 -13.87 -14.27
CA GLY A 180 9.54 -13.82 -13.06
C GLY A 180 8.77 -13.61 -11.74
N ALA A 181 7.44 -13.77 -11.73
CA ALA A 181 6.65 -13.60 -10.51
C ALA A 181 7.16 -14.54 -9.39
N GLN A 182 7.47 -13.98 -8.22
CA GLN A 182 7.97 -14.75 -7.07
C GLN A 182 6.85 -15.54 -6.39
N ILE A 183 5.66 -14.95 -6.32
CA ILE A 183 4.46 -15.55 -5.71
C ILE A 183 3.32 -15.51 -6.73
N LEU A 184 2.46 -16.52 -6.71
CA LEU A 184 1.25 -16.58 -7.52
C LEU A 184 0.05 -16.87 -6.64
N ILE A 185 -0.99 -16.07 -6.79
CA ILE A 185 -2.29 -16.27 -6.15
C ILE A 185 -3.38 -16.38 -7.23
N PRO A 186 -4.41 -17.22 -7.06
CA PRO A 186 -5.56 -17.20 -7.95
C PRO A 186 -6.34 -15.89 -7.79
N ASP A 187 -6.53 -15.45 -6.56
CA ASP A 187 -7.26 -14.24 -6.18
C ASP A 187 -6.91 -13.90 -4.71
N PHE A 188 -7.51 -12.84 -4.18
CA PHE A 188 -7.28 -12.39 -2.80
C PHE A 188 -8.00 -13.22 -1.73
N SER A 189 -8.71 -14.31 -2.08
CA SER A 189 -9.27 -15.23 -1.06
C SER A 189 -8.19 -15.87 -0.18
N GLN A 190 -6.94 -15.90 -0.66
CA GLN A 190 -5.78 -16.46 0.05
C GLN A 190 -5.04 -15.43 0.92
N THR A 191 -5.64 -14.27 1.20
CA THR A 191 -5.01 -13.15 1.93
C THR A 191 -4.28 -13.59 3.21
N ASN A 192 -4.88 -14.44 4.04
CA ASN A 192 -4.23 -14.92 5.27
C ASN A 192 -2.91 -15.66 5.00
N ARG A 193 -2.86 -16.50 3.97
CA ARG A 193 -1.63 -17.22 3.61
C ARG A 193 -0.59 -16.29 3.01
N LEU A 194 -1.05 -15.31 2.22
CA LEU A 194 -0.19 -14.32 1.61
C LEU A 194 0.47 -13.41 2.65
N LEU A 195 -0.30 -12.89 3.62
CA LEU A 195 0.23 -12.03 4.68
C LEU A 195 1.29 -12.76 5.52
N LYS A 196 1.08 -14.06 5.81
CA LYS A 196 2.09 -14.88 6.50
C LYS A 196 3.39 -15.01 5.72
N LEU A 197 3.30 -15.14 4.40
CA LEU A 197 4.49 -15.23 3.55
C LEU A 197 5.24 -13.90 3.45
N LEU A 198 4.51 -12.78 3.41
CA LEU A 198 5.11 -11.45 3.26
C LEU A 198 5.70 -10.91 4.56
N PHE A 199 5.03 -11.17 5.70
CA PHE A 199 5.33 -10.50 6.96
C PHE A 199 5.73 -11.47 8.09
N ASN A 200 5.80 -12.79 7.83
CA ASN A 200 6.06 -13.82 8.85
C ASN A 200 5.13 -13.71 10.10
N LEU A 201 3.85 -13.35 9.87
CA LEU A 201 2.81 -13.23 10.89
C LEU A 201 2.24 -14.58 11.36
#